data_AF-A0A2R6DDK3-F1
#
_entry.id   AF-A0A2R6DDK3-F1
#
_cell.length_a   1.000
_cell.length_b   1.000
_cell.length_c   1.000
_cell.angle_alpha   90.00
_cell.angle_beta   90.00
_cell.angle_gamma   90.00
#
_symmetry.space_group_name_H-M   'P 1'
#
loop_
_entity.id
_entity.type
_entity.pdbx_description
1 polymer ?
#
loop_
_entity_poly.entity_id
_entity_poly.type
_entity_poly.pdbx_seq_one_letter_code
_entity_poly.pdbx_strand_id
1 'polypeptide(L)'
;MRRRHRRGQRFLCRPRHSGRHGRREPGRGARDRLRRHRTRADTDGEADGREGALPGPAVGAGVSIAAACDFVYPADDAFFEWGFTNIGLAPDTGATDVLPRLIGTRTALALLITGDRIDAAEAVELGVANEVVPGEELDGFVADRAETLAGRPTKAVAAARRLIYRSDHRSIEETLREEALAQEEMIQTEDFIEGVAAFLPPSLTHMDDTVLLTGAKGAVGTAIREGLADDYDWRYLFHNPPPFDPQHPYLVGDVVDEEAVAEACDGVGAVVHLAGDPRRDAPWDSVLDTNIHGTKVLYEAAVDAGVEKFVFASSNHAVGHYETERRPDLYRTDDDFRLDGSELPRPGNHYGISKATGELIGRYYHDEYGIDVCNIRIGNLTRNHPPEEYERGQAMWLSYRDCAHIHDCALQADYDFEIVYGISDNDRKYYSIERAREVLGYDPQDNSADYTFGAKPIEGTETDG
;
A
#
# COMPACT_ATOMS: atom_id res chain seq x y z
N MET A 1 -0.37 -28.93 22.16
CA MET A 1 -1.30 -27.92 22.71
C MET A 1 -0.84 -27.25 24.03
N ARG A 2 0.47 -27.12 24.34
CA ARG A 2 0.95 -26.50 25.62
C ARG A 2 2.15 -25.54 25.44
N ARG A 3 2.07 -24.55 24.55
CA ARG A 3 3.12 -23.51 24.42
C ARG A 3 2.65 -22.04 24.37
N ARG A 4 1.34 -21.74 24.34
CA ARG A 4 0.85 -20.35 24.22
C ARG A 4 0.72 -19.54 25.53
N HIS A 5 0.63 -20.17 26.71
CA HIS A 5 0.37 -19.45 27.99
C HIS A 5 1.57 -18.84 28.73
N ARG A 6 2.79 -18.85 28.18
CA ARG A 6 3.99 -18.32 28.88
C ARG A 6 4.52 -16.98 28.37
N ARG A 7 3.95 -16.39 27.31
CA ARG A 7 4.43 -15.10 26.79
C ARG A 7 3.94 -13.90 27.61
N GLY A 8 2.67 -13.86 28.02
CA GLY A 8 2.09 -12.70 28.75
C GLY A 8 2.67 -12.40 30.15
N GLN A 9 3.29 -13.38 30.84
CA GLN A 9 3.84 -13.15 32.19
C GLN A 9 5.18 -12.39 32.20
N ARG A 10 5.83 -12.17 31.05
CA ARG A 10 7.13 -11.47 31.00
C ARG A 10 7.02 -9.94 31.05
N PHE A 11 5.85 -9.40 30.71
CA PHE A 11 5.59 -7.96 30.60
C PHE A 11 5.25 -7.27 31.92
N LEU A 12 4.93 -8.03 32.98
CA LEU A 12 4.28 -7.50 34.18
C LEU A 12 5.25 -7.28 35.35
N CYS A 13 5.48 -6.03 35.75
CA CYS A 13 6.17 -5.70 36.99
C CYS A 13 5.14 -5.47 38.12
N ARG A 14 4.96 -6.46 39.00
CA ARG A 14 4.17 -6.28 40.24
C ARG A 14 5.09 -6.00 41.42
N PRO A 15 5.19 -4.74 41.91
CA PRO A 15 5.91 -4.47 43.15
C PRO A 15 5.18 -5.16 44.30
N ARG A 16 5.89 -6.02 45.05
CA ARG A 16 5.34 -6.68 46.24
C ARG A 16 5.40 -5.73 47.44
N HIS A 17 4.36 -5.81 48.26
CA HIS A 17 4.31 -5.16 49.58
C HIS A 17 5.50 -5.59 50.45
N SER A 18 6.38 -4.66 50.84
CA SER A 18 7.55 -4.95 51.69
C SER A 18 7.20 -4.95 53.17
N GLY A 19 6.42 -5.93 53.62
CA GLY A 19 6.19 -6.18 55.05
C GLY A 19 7.27 -7.07 55.65
N ARG A 20 8.44 -6.52 56.02
CA ARG A 20 9.40 -6.98 57.08
C ARG A 20 10.79 -6.38 56.85
N HIS A 21 11.19 -5.43 57.69
CA HIS A 21 12.58 -4.95 57.78
C HIS A 21 13.43 -5.85 58.67
N GLY A 22 13.98 -6.92 58.09
CA GLY A 22 15.06 -7.70 58.71
C GLY A 22 16.42 -7.16 58.25
N ARG A 23 17.34 -6.90 59.20
CA ARG A 23 18.71 -6.44 58.93
C ARG A 23 19.45 -7.45 58.02
N ARG A 24 19.54 -7.15 56.73
CA ARG A 24 20.52 -7.74 55.80
C ARG A 24 21.32 -6.60 55.17
N GLU A 25 22.59 -6.86 54.86
CA GLU A 25 23.56 -5.87 54.39
C GLU A 25 22.98 -4.93 53.31
N PRO A 26 23.05 -3.59 53.49
CA PRO A 26 22.51 -2.66 52.53
C PRO A 26 23.43 -2.55 51.30
N GLY A 27 22.85 -2.65 50.10
CA GLY A 27 23.44 -2.04 48.91
C GLY A 27 23.70 -2.93 47.69
N ARG A 28 23.81 -4.26 47.81
CA ARG A 28 24.04 -5.12 46.61
C ARG A 28 22.76 -5.49 45.87
N GLY A 29 21.71 -5.93 46.56
CA GLY A 29 20.52 -6.51 45.91
C GLY A 29 19.54 -5.52 45.25
N ALA A 30 19.51 -4.24 45.67
CA ALA A 30 18.68 -3.21 45.05
C ALA A 30 19.40 -2.54 43.87
N ARG A 31 20.71 -2.26 44.01
CA ARG A 31 21.58 -1.82 42.91
C ARG A 31 21.58 -2.84 41.77
N ASP A 32 21.72 -4.14 42.04
CA ASP A 32 21.68 -5.19 41.00
C ASP A 32 20.30 -5.31 40.33
N ARG A 33 19.20 -5.03 41.05
CA ARG A 33 17.85 -5.07 40.47
C ARG A 33 17.61 -3.90 39.54
N LEU A 34 17.88 -2.67 39.98
CA LEU A 34 17.74 -1.50 39.11
C LEU A 34 18.74 -1.54 37.95
N ARG A 35 19.98 -2.01 38.18
CA ARG A 35 20.96 -2.22 37.11
C ARG A 35 20.43 -3.26 36.14
N ARG A 36 19.98 -4.46 36.55
CA ARG A 36 19.32 -5.42 35.63
C ARG A 36 18.07 -4.87 34.94
N HIS A 37 17.31 -3.97 35.57
CA HIS A 37 16.20 -3.26 34.95
C HIS A 37 16.69 -2.21 33.93
N ARG A 38 17.83 -1.55 34.15
CA ARG A 38 18.39 -0.52 33.24
C ARG A 38 19.28 -1.13 32.15
N THR A 39 20.26 -1.99 32.47
CA THR A 39 21.19 -2.62 31.50
C THR A 39 20.52 -3.57 30.51
N ARG A 40 19.35 -4.15 30.80
CA ARG A 40 18.59 -4.88 29.76
C ARG A 40 18.06 -3.98 28.65
N ALA A 41 17.99 -2.67 28.86
CA ALA A 41 17.74 -1.71 27.78
C ALA A 41 19.01 -1.39 26.96
N ASP A 42 20.20 -1.76 27.46
CA ASP A 42 21.49 -1.46 26.84
C ASP A 42 22.14 -2.63 26.09
N THR A 43 21.78 -3.89 26.36
CA THR A 43 22.54 -5.05 25.82
C THR A 43 21.75 -6.12 25.08
N ASP A 44 20.43 -6.21 25.25
CA ASP A 44 19.65 -7.28 24.63
C ASP A 44 18.49 -6.69 23.83
N GLY A 45 18.38 -7.02 22.55
CA GLY A 45 17.23 -6.73 21.69
C GLY A 45 15.94 -7.47 22.12
N GLU A 46 15.67 -7.57 23.42
CA GLU A 46 14.43 -8.14 23.96
C GLU A 46 13.31 -7.10 23.90
N ALA A 47 12.29 -7.43 23.12
CA ALA A 47 11.21 -6.56 22.69
C ALA A 47 10.03 -6.50 23.68
N ASP A 48 10.30 -6.53 24.99
CA ASP A 48 9.26 -6.52 26.04
C ASP A 48 9.01 -5.08 26.53
N GLY A 49 7.80 -4.55 26.27
CA GLY A 49 7.27 -3.38 26.96
C GLY A 49 7.11 -3.67 28.47
N ARG A 50 7.36 -2.69 29.33
CA ARG A 50 7.33 -2.89 30.78
C ARG A 50 6.08 -2.26 31.37
N GLU A 51 5.08 -3.10 31.63
CA GLU A 51 3.83 -2.68 32.23
C GLU A 51 3.86 -2.92 33.75
N GLY A 52 3.57 -1.89 34.52
CA GLY A 52 3.40 -1.94 35.96
C GLY A 52 1.92 -1.99 36.34
N ALA A 53 1.45 -3.12 36.84
CA ALA A 53 0.14 -3.24 37.48
C ALA A 53 0.28 -3.01 38.99
N LEU A 54 -0.49 -2.07 39.53
CA LEU A 54 -0.47 -1.69 40.95
C LEU A 54 -1.81 -2.03 41.63
N PRO A 55 -2.00 -3.28 42.08
CA PRO A 55 -3.23 -3.72 42.74
C PRO A 55 -3.35 -3.24 44.21
N GLY A 56 -2.59 -2.23 44.61
CA GLY A 56 -2.51 -1.74 45.98
C GLY A 56 -1.31 -0.81 46.21
N PRO A 57 -1.01 -0.43 47.47
CA PRO A 57 -0.08 0.66 47.76
C PRO A 57 1.36 0.42 47.31
N ALA A 58 1.94 1.43 46.67
CA ALA A 58 3.35 1.49 46.28
C ALA A 58 4.14 2.36 47.27
N VAL A 59 5.01 1.73 48.07
CA VAL A 59 5.75 2.43 49.15
C VAL A 59 7.26 2.15 49.07
N GLY A 60 8.06 3.19 49.30
CA GLY A 60 9.53 3.10 49.36
C GLY A 60 10.13 2.59 48.05
N ALA A 61 10.96 1.54 48.11
CA ALA A 61 11.57 0.99 46.89
C ALA A 61 10.53 0.46 45.87
N GLY A 62 9.33 0.09 46.31
CA GLY A 62 8.26 -0.37 45.42
C GLY A 62 7.73 0.73 44.50
N VAL A 63 7.60 1.96 45.02
CA VAL A 63 7.15 3.10 44.22
C VAL A 63 8.22 3.57 43.23
N SER A 64 9.50 3.47 43.60
CA SER A 64 10.60 3.77 42.66
C SER A 64 10.67 2.78 41.49
N ILE A 65 10.29 1.52 41.71
CA ILE A 65 10.21 0.52 40.63
C ILE A 65 8.99 0.76 39.75
N ALA A 66 7.84 1.09 40.35
CA ALA A 66 6.63 1.43 39.60
C ALA A 66 6.87 2.63 38.68
N ALA A 67 7.39 3.73 39.21
CA ALA A 67 7.71 4.94 38.43
C ALA A 67 8.75 4.72 37.32
N ALA A 68 9.52 3.62 37.37
CA ALA A 68 10.48 3.26 36.33
C ALA A 68 9.90 2.33 35.24
N CYS A 69 8.63 1.94 35.34
CA CYS A 69 7.91 1.21 34.29
C CYS A 69 7.55 2.17 33.14
N ASP A 70 7.35 1.63 31.94
CA ASP A 70 6.98 2.44 30.78
C ASP A 70 5.50 2.85 30.86
N PHE A 71 4.67 1.97 31.42
CA PHE A 71 3.26 2.20 31.69
C PHE A 71 2.92 1.80 33.14
N VAL A 72 2.14 2.61 33.85
CA VAL A 72 1.73 2.41 35.24
C VAL A 72 0.23 2.60 35.38
N TYR A 73 -0.47 1.55 35.79
CA TYR A 73 -1.92 1.54 35.98
C TYR A 73 -2.25 1.22 37.45
N PRO A 74 -2.59 2.24 38.27
CA PRO A 74 -3.03 2.03 39.65
C PRO A 74 -4.49 1.60 39.77
N ALA A 75 -4.77 0.75 40.76
CA ALA A 75 -6.12 0.56 41.28
C ALA A 75 -6.66 1.89 41.87
N ASP A 76 -7.98 2.06 41.88
CA ASP A 76 -8.68 3.22 42.44
C ASP A 76 -8.42 3.44 43.94
N ASP A 77 -8.07 2.39 44.67
CA ASP A 77 -7.70 2.44 46.09
C ASP A 77 -6.18 2.50 46.35
N ALA A 78 -5.35 2.60 45.30
CA ALA A 78 -3.90 2.65 45.42
C ALA A 78 -3.39 4.03 45.87
N PHE A 79 -2.24 4.05 46.55
CA PHE A 79 -1.51 5.27 46.89
C PHE A 79 0.01 5.08 46.70
N PHE A 80 0.72 6.19 46.53
CA PHE A 80 2.15 6.25 46.24
C PHE A 80 2.88 7.03 47.35
N GLU A 81 3.95 6.47 47.89
CA GLU A 81 4.71 7.09 48.99
C GLU A 81 6.23 6.84 48.89
N TRP A 82 7.02 7.92 48.78
CA TRP A 82 8.49 7.87 48.86
C TRP A 82 9.01 8.16 50.28
N GLY A 83 8.50 7.45 51.29
CA GLY A 83 8.77 7.66 52.72
C GLY A 83 10.20 7.31 53.22
N PHE A 84 11.23 7.42 52.39
CA PHE A 84 12.62 7.14 52.78
C PHE A 84 13.10 8.06 53.90
N THR A 85 12.80 9.35 53.80
CA THR A 85 13.21 10.37 54.77
C THR A 85 12.50 10.20 56.12
N ASN A 86 11.27 9.68 56.13
CA ASN A 86 10.50 9.36 57.34
C ASN A 86 11.20 8.35 58.25
N ILE A 87 12.11 7.54 57.69
CA ILE A 87 12.90 6.55 58.43
C ILE A 87 14.41 6.88 58.45
N GLY A 88 14.78 8.12 58.12
CA GLY A 88 16.17 8.59 58.13
C GLY A 88 17.03 8.04 56.99
N LEU A 89 16.42 7.61 55.89
CA LEU A 89 17.11 7.19 54.67
C LEU A 89 17.05 8.26 53.60
N ALA A 90 18.12 8.36 52.80
CA ALA A 90 18.05 9.07 51.53
C ALA A 90 17.21 8.28 50.52
N PRO A 91 16.48 8.94 49.61
CA PRO A 91 15.77 8.25 48.55
C PRO A 91 16.72 7.41 47.68
N ASP A 92 16.29 6.18 47.37
CA ASP A 92 17.11 5.21 46.64
C ASP A 92 16.36 4.59 45.44
N THR A 93 16.94 3.54 44.84
CA THR A 93 16.28 2.75 43.79
C THR A 93 15.89 3.61 42.58
N GLY A 94 16.70 4.62 42.26
CA GLY A 94 16.50 5.50 41.09
C GLY A 94 15.46 6.60 41.28
N ALA A 95 14.83 6.73 42.46
CA ALA A 95 13.82 7.76 42.72
C ALA A 95 14.30 9.18 42.42
N THR A 96 15.56 9.50 42.77
CA THR A 96 16.17 10.82 42.56
C THR A 96 16.51 11.12 41.10
N ASP A 97 16.40 10.14 40.21
CA ASP A 97 16.70 10.27 38.79
C ASP A 97 15.42 10.23 37.95
N VAL A 98 14.53 9.28 38.24
CA VAL A 98 13.29 9.07 37.48
C VAL A 98 12.21 10.09 37.84
N LEU A 99 11.94 10.30 39.14
CA LEU A 99 10.82 11.13 39.55
C LEU A 99 10.94 12.58 39.07
N PRO A 100 12.11 13.26 39.19
CA PRO A 100 12.26 14.62 38.66
C PRO A 100 12.06 14.74 37.14
N ARG A 101 12.28 13.67 36.38
CA ARG A 101 12.07 13.65 34.92
C ARG A 101 10.59 13.51 34.57
N LEU A 102 9.82 12.78 35.39
CA LEU A 102 8.38 12.63 35.21
C LEU A 102 7.62 13.91 35.59
N ILE A 103 7.93 14.47 36.76
CA ILE A 103 7.05 15.49 37.40
C ILE A 103 7.75 16.82 37.68
N GLY A 104 8.98 16.98 37.19
CA GLY A 104 9.82 18.15 37.44
C GLY A 104 10.48 18.15 38.82
N THR A 105 11.59 18.88 38.93
CA THR A 105 12.44 18.88 40.14
C THR A 105 11.70 19.36 41.40
N ARG A 106 10.82 20.35 41.29
CA ARG A 106 10.15 20.93 42.47
C ARG A 106 9.16 19.97 43.10
N THR A 107 8.29 19.37 42.29
CA THR A 107 7.30 18.39 42.75
C THR A 107 7.99 17.13 43.26
N ALA A 108 9.04 16.65 42.57
CA ALA A 108 9.82 15.52 43.02
C ALA A 108 10.50 15.78 44.37
N LEU A 109 11.08 16.96 44.60
CA LEU A 109 11.66 17.32 45.90
C LEU A 109 10.61 17.34 47.00
N ALA A 110 9.42 17.87 46.73
CA ALA A 110 8.32 17.89 47.71
C ALA A 110 8.01 16.46 48.17
N LEU A 111 7.75 15.53 47.25
CA LEU A 111 7.40 14.14 47.58
C LEU A 111 8.58 13.37 48.21
N LEU A 112 9.81 13.53 47.70
CA LEU A 112 10.98 12.78 48.17
C LEU A 112 11.51 13.26 49.53
N ILE A 113 11.28 14.53 49.89
CA ILE A 113 11.74 15.10 51.17
C ILE A 113 10.68 14.93 52.25
N THR A 114 9.42 15.27 51.96
CA THR A 114 8.32 15.18 52.95
C THR A 114 7.90 13.74 53.21
N GLY A 115 8.02 12.87 52.19
CA GLY A 115 7.46 11.53 52.25
C GLY A 115 5.93 11.52 52.25
N ASP A 116 5.30 12.60 51.77
CA ASP A 116 3.83 12.70 51.67
C ASP A 116 3.26 11.64 50.71
N ARG A 117 2.02 11.26 50.97
CA ARG A 117 1.26 10.31 50.15
C ARG A 117 0.47 11.06 49.10
N ILE A 118 0.45 10.49 47.90
CA ILE A 118 -0.48 10.88 46.83
C ILE A 118 -1.36 9.68 46.48
N ASP A 119 -2.62 9.93 46.13
CA ASP A 119 -3.55 8.89 45.69
C ASP A 119 -3.38 8.56 44.19
N ALA A 120 -4.13 7.59 43.70
CA ALA A 120 -4.07 7.16 42.31
C ALA A 120 -4.43 8.27 41.31
N ALA A 121 -5.40 9.13 41.65
CA ALA A 121 -5.84 10.21 40.77
C ALA A 121 -4.78 11.31 40.68
N GLU A 122 -4.21 11.72 41.82
CA GLU A 122 -3.11 12.67 41.88
C GLU A 122 -1.86 12.14 41.16
N ALA A 123 -1.57 10.83 41.27
CA ALA A 123 -0.46 10.21 40.54
C ALA A 123 -0.62 10.30 39.01
N VAL A 124 -1.85 10.17 38.49
CA VAL A 124 -2.13 10.37 37.06
C VAL A 124 -2.03 11.84 36.67
N GLU A 125 -2.60 12.75 37.46
CA GLU A 125 -2.53 14.20 37.20
C GLU A 125 -1.08 14.71 37.14
N LEU A 126 -0.23 14.22 38.04
CA LEU A 126 1.18 14.59 38.08
C LEU A 126 2.01 13.94 36.96
N GLY A 127 1.51 12.92 36.28
CA GLY A 127 2.25 12.16 35.25
C GLY A 127 3.16 11.07 35.80
N VAL A 128 2.94 10.61 37.04
CA VAL A 128 3.59 9.43 37.62
C VAL A 128 2.94 8.14 37.13
N ALA A 129 1.64 8.18 36.82
CA ALA A 129 0.83 7.07 36.33
C ALA A 129 0.06 7.45 35.05
N ASN A 130 -0.42 6.44 34.31
CA ASN A 130 -1.13 6.63 33.05
C ASN A 130 -2.64 6.74 33.22
N GLU A 131 -3.25 5.79 33.93
CA GLU A 131 -4.71 5.70 34.05
C GLU A 131 -5.10 4.94 35.32
N VAL A 132 -6.10 5.44 36.04
CA VAL A 132 -6.69 4.75 37.19
C VAL A 132 -7.68 3.70 36.70
N VAL A 133 -7.58 2.48 37.19
CA VAL A 133 -8.44 1.35 36.81
C VAL A 133 -9.16 0.82 38.05
N PRO A 134 -10.46 0.49 38.00
CA PRO A 134 -11.12 -0.20 39.11
C PRO A 134 -10.36 -1.46 39.52
N GLY A 135 -10.13 -1.65 40.83
CA GLY A 135 -9.29 -2.74 41.32
C GLY A 135 -9.70 -4.15 40.85
N GLU A 136 -11.00 -4.36 40.60
CA GLU A 136 -11.54 -5.63 40.08
C GLU A 136 -11.28 -5.87 38.59
N GLU A 137 -11.06 -4.81 37.81
CA GLU A 137 -10.81 -4.87 36.36
C GLU A 137 -9.31 -4.86 36.01
N LEU A 138 -8.46 -4.42 36.94
CA LEU A 138 -7.03 -4.16 36.72
C LEU A 138 -6.28 -5.33 36.05
N ASP A 139 -6.51 -6.56 36.51
CA ASP A 139 -5.80 -7.73 35.96
C ASP A 139 -6.20 -8.03 34.50
N GLY A 140 -7.47 -7.80 34.15
CA GLY A 140 -7.97 -7.94 32.79
C GLY A 140 -7.47 -6.82 31.89
N PHE A 141 -7.54 -5.58 32.37
CA PHE A 141 -7.08 -4.39 31.66
C PHE A 141 -5.59 -4.50 31.28
N VAL A 142 -4.74 -4.87 32.22
CA VAL A 142 -3.30 -4.96 31.96
C VAL A 142 -2.98 -6.16 31.05
N ALA A 143 -3.70 -7.28 31.17
CA ALA A 143 -3.50 -8.40 30.24
C ALA A 143 -3.83 -8.02 28.79
N ASP A 144 -4.90 -7.26 28.57
CA ASP A 144 -5.32 -6.79 27.24
C ASP A 144 -4.32 -5.76 26.65
N ARG A 145 -3.77 -4.88 27.48
CA ARG A 145 -2.70 -3.96 27.05
C ARG A 145 -1.42 -4.70 26.68
N ALA A 146 -0.99 -5.67 27.48
CA ALA A 146 0.16 -6.50 27.17
C ALA A 146 -0.03 -7.25 25.84
N GLU A 147 -1.22 -7.80 25.59
CA GLU A 147 -1.53 -8.48 24.33
C GLU A 147 -1.53 -7.51 23.15
N THR A 148 -2.10 -6.32 23.32
CA THR A 148 -2.08 -5.25 22.31
C THR A 148 -0.65 -4.86 21.95
N LEU A 149 0.23 -4.64 22.94
CA LEU A 149 1.63 -4.27 22.70
C LEU A 149 2.42 -5.42 22.08
N ALA A 150 2.15 -6.67 22.49
CA ALA A 150 2.80 -7.85 21.92
C ALA A 150 2.40 -8.12 20.47
N GLY A 151 1.26 -7.60 20.02
CA GLY A 151 0.80 -7.66 18.62
C GLY A 151 1.35 -6.55 17.72
N ARG A 152 2.10 -5.58 18.26
CA ARG A 152 2.73 -4.52 17.46
C ARG A 152 4.10 -4.94 16.91
N PRO A 153 4.68 -4.21 15.94
CA PRO A 153 6.07 -4.37 15.51
C PRO A 153 7.07 -4.22 16.67
N THR A 154 7.37 -5.32 17.36
CA THR A 154 8.02 -5.29 18.68
C THR A 154 9.43 -4.70 18.63
N LYS A 155 10.14 -4.83 17.50
CA LYS A 155 11.43 -4.18 17.24
C LYS A 155 11.30 -2.65 17.19
N ALA A 156 10.26 -2.13 16.53
CA ALA A 156 10.00 -0.71 16.45
C ALA A 156 9.60 -0.13 17.81
N VAL A 157 8.78 -0.86 18.58
CA VAL A 157 8.44 -0.49 19.97
C VAL A 157 9.69 -0.41 20.85
N ALA A 158 10.61 -1.39 20.73
CA ALA A 158 11.87 -1.37 21.45
C ALA A 158 12.79 -0.22 21.03
N ALA A 159 12.87 0.08 19.72
CA ALA A 159 13.66 1.18 19.17
C ALA A 159 13.14 2.54 19.66
N ALA A 160 11.83 2.78 19.60
CA ALA A 160 11.19 4.00 20.10
C ALA A 160 11.51 4.22 21.58
N ARG A 161 11.36 3.17 22.40
CA ARG A 161 11.70 3.20 23.82
C ARG A 161 13.18 3.53 24.06
N ARG A 162 14.09 2.91 23.32
CA ARG A 162 15.54 3.16 23.38
C ARG A 162 15.88 4.62 23.07
N LEU A 163 15.27 5.19 22.01
CA LEU A 163 15.49 6.57 21.59
C LEU A 163 15.01 7.57 22.63
N ILE A 164 13.80 7.39 23.17
CA ILE A 164 13.22 8.24 24.21
C ILE A 164 14.13 8.28 25.44
N TYR A 165 14.51 7.12 25.99
CA TYR A 165 15.33 7.06 27.19
C TYR A 165 16.76 7.58 27.01
N ARG A 166 17.28 7.63 25.77
CA ARG A 166 18.63 8.13 25.48
C ARG A 166 18.65 9.62 25.12
N SER A 167 17.51 10.20 24.78
CA SER A 167 17.42 11.62 24.41
C SER A 167 17.87 12.56 25.55
N ASP A 168 17.63 12.19 26.80
CA ASP A 168 18.00 12.96 28.02
C ASP A 168 19.49 13.29 28.17
N HIS A 169 20.37 12.58 27.45
CA HIS A 169 21.82 12.72 27.57
C HIS A 169 22.49 13.11 26.26
N ARG A 170 21.72 13.55 25.28
CA ARG A 170 22.17 13.83 23.92
C ARG A 170 21.76 15.23 23.49
N SER A 171 22.56 15.83 22.62
CA SER A 171 22.13 16.97 21.83
C SER A 171 21.03 16.56 20.85
N ILE A 172 20.23 17.52 20.40
CA ILE A 172 19.22 17.26 19.35
C ILE A 172 19.86 16.63 18.09
N GLU A 173 21.08 17.04 17.75
CA GLU A 173 21.80 16.56 16.58
C GLU A 173 22.23 15.09 16.72
N GLU A 174 22.64 14.67 17.92
CA GLU A 174 22.94 13.26 18.22
C GLU A 174 21.67 12.41 18.26
N THR A 175 20.56 12.95 18.78
CA THR A 175 19.26 12.28 18.78
C THR A 175 18.78 12.01 17.36
N LEU A 176 18.79 13.02 16.48
CA LEU A 176 18.38 12.86 15.07
C LEU A 176 19.23 11.84 14.31
N ARG A 177 20.55 11.79 14.57
CA ARG A 177 21.42 10.76 13.97
C ARG A 177 21.02 9.35 14.39
N GLU A 178 20.69 9.17 15.66
CA GLU A 178 20.32 7.86 16.19
C GLU A 178 18.91 7.43 15.77
N GLU A 179 18.00 8.39 15.60
CA GLU A 179 16.70 8.16 14.97
C GLU A 179 16.86 7.69 13.52
N ALA A 180 17.74 8.31 12.74
CA ALA A 180 18.03 7.89 11.37
C ALA A 180 18.57 6.45 11.29
N LEU A 181 19.53 6.11 12.16
CA LEU A 181 20.06 4.74 12.25
C LEU A 181 18.99 3.73 12.69
N ALA A 182 18.12 4.11 13.63
CA ALA A 182 17.02 3.26 14.05
C ALA A 182 16.02 3.04 12.90
N GLN A 183 15.75 4.04 12.05
CA GLN A 183 14.88 3.84 10.90
C GLN A 183 15.51 2.99 9.80
N GLU A 184 16.81 3.14 9.55
CA GLU A 184 17.52 2.21 8.67
C GLU A 184 17.40 0.76 9.17
N GLU A 185 17.51 0.54 10.49
CA GLU A 185 17.27 -0.77 11.12
C GLU A 185 15.83 -1.26 10.92
N MET A 186 14.82 -0.38 11.09
CA MET A 186 13.40 -0.76 11.00
C MET A 186 12.93 -1.06 9.58
N ILE A 187 13.40 -0.30 8.58
CA ILE A 187 13.05 -0.49 7.17
C ILE A 187 13.44 -1.89 6.66
N GLN A 188 14.43 -2.52 7.30
CA GLN A 188 14.90 -3.87 6.95
C GLN A 188 14.12 -4.99 7.65
N THR A 189 13.08 -4.67 8.44
CA THR A 189 12.31 -5.68 9.19
C THR A 189 11.10 -6.19 8.42
N GLU A 190 10.75 -7.47 8.61
CA GLU A 190 9.52 -8.08 8.07
C GLU A 190 8.27 -7.30 8.50
N ASP A 191 8.21 -6.85 9.77
CA ASP A 191 7.10 -6.04 10.29
C ASP A 191 6.91 -4.73 9.50
N PHE A 192 8.00 -4.11 9.02
CA PHE A 192 7.92 -2.90 8.20
C PHE A 192 7.40 -3.24 6.79
N ILE A 193 7.89 -4.31 6.18
CA ILE A 193 7.44 -4.76 4.85
C ILE A 193 5.94 -5.09 4.88
N GLU A 194 5.49 -5.87 5.87
CA GLU A 194 4.07 -6.20 6.07
C GLU A 194 3.24 -4.94 6.36
N GLY A 195 3.72 -4.05 7.24
CA GLY A 195 3.02 -2.82 7.59
C GLY A 195 2.90 -1.83 6.43
N VAL A 196 3.91 -1.75 5.57
CA VAL A 196 3.89 -0.95 4.34
C VAL A 196 2.99 -1.60 3.30
N ALA A 197 3.03 -2.92 3.11
CA ALA A 197 2.12 -3.63 2.20
C ALA A 197 0.65 -3.51 2.62
N ALA A 198 0.36 -3.44 3.91
CA ALA A 198 -0.99 -3.22 4.43
C ALA A 198 -1.46 -1.75 4.35
N PHE A 199 -0.54 -0.80 4.12
CA PHE A 199 -0.82 0.65 4.12
C PHE A 199 -0.70 1.29 2.74
N LEU A 200 0.18 0.78 1.88
CA LEU A 200 0.21 1.14 0.46
C LEU A 200 -1.01 0.50 -0.23
N PRO A 201 -1.69 1.20 -1.15
CA PRO A 201 -2.47 0.50 -2.15
C PRO A 201 -1.52 -0.48 -2.86
N PRO A 202 -1.99 -1.67 -3.28
CA PRO A 202 -1.13 -2.70 -3.86
C PRO A 202 -0.22 -2.08 -4.92
N SER A 203 1.06 -1.91 -4.57
CA SER A 203 2.09 -1.39 -5.44
C SER A 203 2.92 -2.56 -5.92
N LEU A 204 2.78 -2.89 -7.19
CA LEU A 204 3.80 -3.56 -8.00
C LEU A 204 4.26 -4.93 -7.47
N THR A 205 3.32 -5.86 -7.31
CA THR A 205 3.67 -7.27 -7.52
C THR A 205 3.95 -7.43 -9.01
N HIS A 206 5.21 -7.69 -9.38
CA HIS A 206 5.46 -8.30 -10.68
C HIS A 206 4.57 -9.54 -10.78
N MET A 207 3.78 -9.62 -11.83
CA MET A 207 3.02 -10.82 -12.13
C MET A 207 4.05 -11.90 -12.48
N ASP A 208 4.27 -12.85 -11.58
CA ASP A 208 5.24 -13.95 -11.78
C ASP A 208 4.75 -14.95 -12.85
N ASP A 209 3.47 -14.88 -13.22
CA ASP A 209 2.84 -15.73 -14.22
C ASP A 209 2.99 -15.20 -15.65
N THR A 210 3.02 -16.12 -16.62
CA THR A 210 3.08 -15.78 -18.05
C THR A 210 1.87 -14.93 -18.45
N VAL A 211 2.08 -13.89 -19.28
CA VAL A 211 1.03 -13.04 -19.85
C VAL A 211 0.81 -13.35 -21.33
N LEU A 212 -0.42 -13.69 -21.71
CA LEU A 212 -0.79 -13.93 -23.11
C LEU A 212 -1.10 -12.60 -23.82
N LEU A 213 -0.38 -12.30 -24.89
CA LEU A 213 -0.66 -11.17 -25.77
C LEU A 213 -1.16 -11.66 -27.13
N THR A 214 -2.44 -11.45 -27.40
CA THR A 214 -3.04 -11.68 -28.73
C THR A 214 -2.88 -10.44 -29.61
N GLY A 215 -2.89 -10.58 -30.93
CA GLY A 215 -2.79 -9.43 -31.84
C GLY A 215 -1.44 -8.71 -31.76
N ALA A 216 -0.40 -9.40 -31.29
CA ALA A 216 0.94 -8.87 -31.00
C ALA A 216 1.67 -8.23 -32.20
N LYS A 217 1.20 -8.48 -33.44
CA LYS A 217 1.69 -7.85 -34.68
C LYS A 217 1.12 -6.46 -34.95
N GLY A 218 0.00 -6.10 -34.32
CA GLY A 218 -0.68 -4.83 -34.54
C GLY A 218 0.11 -3.63 -33.99
N ALA A 219 -0.41 -2.42 -34.22
CA ALA A 219 0.22 -1.20 -33.72
C ALA A 219 0.31 -1.19 -32.18
N VAL A 220 -0.80 -1.50 -31.49
CA VAL A 220 -0.86 -1.62 -30.02
C VAL A 220 0.05 -2.73 -29.52
N GLY A 221 -0.02 -3.92 -30.15
CA GLY A 221 0.84 -5.04 -29.77
C GLY A 221 2.32 -4.75 -29.97
N THR A 222 2.67 -3.93 -30.95
CA THR A 222 4.05 -3.48 -31.15
C THR A 222 4.48 -2.48 -30.08
N ALA A 223 3.62 -1.54 -29.67
CA ALA A 223 3.90 -0.63 -28.56
C ALA A 223 4.17 -1.40 -27.25
N ILE A 224 3.33 -2.39 -26.94
CA ILE A 224 3.51 -3.26 -25.75
C ILE A 224 4.79 -4.07 -25.85
N ARG A 225 5.06 -4.74 -26.99
CA ARG A 225 6.28 -5.53 -27.16
C ARG A 225 7.57 -4.71 -27.11
N GLU A 226 7.55 -3.47 -27.59
CA GLU A 226 8.73 -2.61 -27.53
C GLU A 226 8.91 -1.97 -26.15
N GLY A 227 7.82 -1.64 -25.46
CA GLY A 227 7.85 -0.97 -24.17
C GLY A 227 7.99 -1.89 -22.96
N LEU A 228 7.44 -3.12 -23.03
CA LEU A 228 7.32 -4.05 -21.90
C LEU A 228 7.93 -5.43 -22.16
N ALA A 229 8.77 -5.58 -23.19
CA ALA A 229 9.32 -6.89 -23.57
C ALA A 229 10.06 -7.58 -22.42
N ASP A 230 10.82 -6.84 -21.63
CA ASP A 230 11.67 -7.39 -20.58
C ASP A 230 10.96 -7.45 -19.21
N ASP A 231 9.75 -6.90 -19.10
CA ASP A 231 9.04 -6.72 -17.81
C ASP A 231 8.13 -7.89 -17.45
N TYR A 232 7.73 -8.70 -18.44
CA TYR A 232 6.84 -9.85 -18.25
C TYR A 232 7.35 -11.08 -19.01
N ASP A 233 7.03 -12.27 -18.50
CA ASP A 233 7.13 -13.51 -19.26
C ASP A 233 5.97 -13.56 -20.26
N TRP A 234 6.25 -13.29 -21.53
CA TRP A 234 5.17 -13.19 -22.53
C TRP A 234 4.92 -14.52 -23.23
N ARG A 235 3.67 -14.75 -23.62
CA ARG A 235 3.30 -15.66 -24.70
C ARG A 235 2.56 -14.90 -25.77
N TYR A 236 2.95 -15.07 -27.03
CA TYR A 236 2.27 -14.40 -28.15
C TYR A 236 1.33 -15.34 -28.90
N LEU A 237 0.11 -14.89 -29.19
CA LEU A 237 -0.77 -15.55 -30.16
C LEU A 237 -0.86 -14.71 -31.43
N PHE A 238 -0.31 -15.25 -32.52
CA PHE A 238 -0.37 -14.61 -33.82
C PHE A 238 -1.37 -15.31 -34.75
N HIS A 239 -2.19 -14.52 -35.45
CA HIS A 239 -3.11 -15.05 -36.48
C HIS A 239 -2.39 -15.74 -37.66
N ASN A 240 -1.12 -15.43 -37.89
CA ASN A 240 -0.25 -15.97 -38.95
C ASN A 240 1.20 -15.88 -38.44
N PRO A 241 2.17 -16.64 -38.98
CA PRO A 241 3.57 -16.52 -38.57
C PRO A 241 4.08 -15.06 -38.69
N PRO A 242 4.82 -14.54 -37.68
CA PRO A 242 5.41 -13.21 -37.75
C PRO A 242 6.57 -13.18 -38.76
N PRO A 243 6.82 -12.03 -39.43
CA PRO A 243 7.95 -11.88 -40.36
C PRO A 243 9.29 -11.61 -39.64
N PHE A 244 9.31 -11.76 -38.32
CA PHE A 244 10.45 -11.56 -37.43
C PHE A 244 10.49 -12.71 -36.42
N ASP A 245 11.63 -12.91 -35.77
CA ASP A 245 11.79 -13.88 -34.69
C ASP A 245 11.38 -13.24 -33.35
N PRO A 246 10.26 -13.66 -32.72
CA PRO A 246 9.82 -13.06 -31.47
C PRO A 246 10.77 -13.42 -30.32
N GLN A 247 10.99 -12.48 -29.40
CA GLN A 247 11.85 -12.70 -28.23
C GLN A 247 11.27 -13.73 -27.24
N HIS A 248 9.95 -13.89 -27.26
CA HIS A 248 9.19 -14.73 -26.34
C HIS A 248 8.47 -15.86 -27.07
N PRO A 249 8.11 -16.96 -26.37
CA PRO A 249 7.35 -18.06 -26.95
C PRO A 249 6.08 -17.59 -27.66
N TYR A 250 5.75 -18.22 -28.79
CA TYR A 250 4.55 -17.87 -29.54
C TYR A 250 3.84 -19.09 -30.13
N LEU A 251 2.55 -18.92 -30.33
CA LEU A 251 1.66 -19.82 -31.06
C LEU A 251 1.12 -19.11 -32.29
N VAL A 252 0.67 -19.92 -33.26
CA VAL A 252 -0.02 -19.44 -34.45
C VAL A 252 -1.40 -20.07 -34.50
N GLY A 253 -2.44 -19.24 -34.42
CA GLY A 253 -3.83 -19.69 -34.35
C GLY A 253 -4.81 -18.53 -34.52
N ASP A 254 -6.04 -18.87 -34.92
CA ASP A 254 -7.14 -17.91 -34.98
C ASP A 254 -7.84 -17.86 -33.62
N VAL A 255 -8.36 -16.69 -33.23
CA VAL A 255 -9.08 -16.52 -31.96
C VAL A 255 -10.46 -17.19 -31.95
N VAL A 256 -10.94 -17.64 -33.11
CA VAL A 256 -12.16 -18.45 -33.21
C VAL A 256 -11.88 -19.96 -33.13
N ASP A 257 -10.60 -20.36 -33.11
CA ASP A 257 -10.21 -21.76 -32.94
C ASP A 257 -10.08 -22.08 -31.45
N GLU A 258 -11.10 -22.75 -30.91
CA GLU A 258 -11.18 -23.10 -29.48
C GLU A 258 -9.97 -23.91 -28.99
N GLU A 259 -9.40 -24.80 -29.82
CA GLU A 259 -8.24 -25.61 -29.43
C GLU A 259 -6.97 -24.76 -29.36
N ALA A 260 -6.74 -23.91 -30.38
CA ALA A 260 -5.59 -23.01 -30.41
C ALA A 260 -5.64 -21.98 -29.27
N VAL A 261 -6.84 -21.49 -28.94
CA VAL A 261 -7.04 -20.53 -27.87
C VAL A 261 -6.91 -21.17 -26.48
N ALA A 262 -7.40 -22.40 -26.30
CA ALA A 262 -7.17 -23.17 -25.07
C ALA A 262 -5.67 -23.45 -24.84
N GLU A 263 -4.93 -23.85 -25.89
CA GLU A 263 -3.47 -24.02 -25.80
C GLU A 263 -2.78 -22.68 -25.45
N ALA A 264 -3.25 -21.56 -26.01
CA ALA A 264 -2.70 -20.25 -25.72
C ALA A 264 -2.87 -19.84 -24.26
N CYS A 265 -4.01 -20.14 -23.64
CA CYS A 265 -4.32 -19.81 -22.25
C CYS A 265 -3.71 -20.76 -21.21
N ASP A 266 -3.18 -21.93 -21.60
CA ASP A 266 -2.67 -22.92 -20.64
C ASP A 266 -1.49 -22.37 -19.80
N GLY A 267 -1.68 -22.30 -18.48
CA GLY A 267 -0.68 -21.80 -17.52
C GLY A 267 -0.40 -20.30 -17.61
N VAL A 268 -1.33 -19.50 -18.13
CA VAL A 268 -1.25 -18.04 -18.22
C VAL A 268 -1.98 -17.40 -17.03
N GLY A 269 -1.37 -16.40 -16.40
CA GLY A 269 -2.00 -15.66 -15.28
C GLY A 269 -2.86 -14.48 -15.74
N ALA A 270 -2.50 -13.83 -16.87
CA ALA A 270 -3.26 -12.74 -17.45
C ALA A 270 -3.28 -12.72 -18.99
N VAL A 271 -4.35 -12.16 -19.55
CA VAL A 271 -4.53 -12.01 -21.00
C VAL A 271 -4.62 -10.54 -21.39
N VAL A 272 -3.81 -10.12 -22.35
CA VAL A 272 -3.97 -8.87 -23.10
C VAL A 272 -4.55 -9.18 -24.48
N HIS A 273 -5.83 -8.87 -24.67
CA HIS A 273 -6.56 -9.20 -25.88
C HIS A 273 -6.64 -8.03 -26.87
N LEU A 274 -5.80 -8.07 -27.92
CA LEU A 274 -5.78 -7.07 -29.00
C LEU A 274 -6.29 -7.62 -30.35
N ALA A 275 -6.40 -8.93 -30.50
CA ALA A 275 -6.80 -9.55 -31.75
C ALA A 275 -8.22 -9.15 -32.17
N GLY A 276 -8.41 -8.96 -33.47
CA GLY A 276 -9.65 -8.48 -34.06
C GLY A 276 -9.40 -7.79 -35.40
N ASP A 277 -10.45 -7.57 -36.18
CA ASP A 277 -10.43 -6.67 -37.34
C ASP A 277 -10.51 -5.22 -36.85
N PRO A 278 -9.46 -4.40 -37.03
CA PRO A 278 -9.42 -3.02 -36.56
C PRO A 278 -10.05 -2.03 -37.55
N ARG A 279 -10.48 -2.50 -38.74
CA ARG A 279 -10.95 -1.60 -39.80
C ARG A 279 -12.29 -0.97 -39.44
N ARG A 280 -12.38 0.35 -39.58
CA ARG A 280 -13.60 1.10 -39.28
C ARG A 280 -14.76 0.75 -40.21
N ASP A 281 -14.46 0.28 -41.41
CA ASP A 281 -15.36 -0.16 -42.47
C ASP A 281 -15.38 -1.69 -42.62
N ALA A 282 -14.94 -2.43 -41.60
CA ALA A 282 -14.93 -3.89 -41.61
C ALA A 282 -16.32 -4.47 -41.96
N PRO A 283 -16.38 -5.50 -42.83
CA PRO A 283 -17.61 -6.23 -43.10
C PRO A 283 -18.21 -6.83 -41.83
N TRP A 284 -19.55 -6.88 -41.75
CA TRP A 284 -20.25 -7.40 -40.57
C TRP A 284 -19.80 -8.81 -40.18
N ASP A 285 -19.71 -9.73 -41.13
CA ASP A 285 -19.32 -11.12 -40.86
C ASP A 285 -17.91 -11.20 -40.26
N SER A 286 -16.97 -10.40 -40.75
CA SER A 286 -15.61 -10.35 -40.21
C SER A 286 -15.58 -9.86 -38.76
N VAL A 287 -16.41 -8.87 -38.43
CA VAL A 287 -16.51 -8.31 -37.09
C VAL A 287 -17.23 -9.28 -36.16
N LEU A 288 -18.28 -9.94 -36.64
CA LEU A 288 -19.04 -10.93 -35.88
C LEU A 288 -18.16 -12.13 -35.51
N ASP A 289 -17.44 -12.68 -36.46
CA ASP A 289 -16.60 -13.86 -36.25
C ASP A 289 -15.39 -13.52 -35.37
N THR A 290 -14.54 -12.58 -35.81
CA THR A 290 -13.27 -12.35 -35.12
C THR A 290 -13.43 -11.53 -33.83
N ASN A 291 -14.24 -10.47 -33.84
CA ASN A 291 -14.26 -9.51 -32.71
C ASN A 291 -15.33 -9.84 -31.66
N ILE A 292 -16.43 -10.50 -32.04
CA ILE A 292 -17.50 -10.84 -31.09
C ILE A 292 -17.35 -12.30 -30.67
N HIS A 293 -17.40 -13.22 -31.62
CA HIS A 293 -17.28 -14.64 -31.32
C HIS A 293 -15.88 -15.00 -30.81
N GLY A 294 -14.82 -14.55 -31.47
CA GLY A 294 -13.44 -14.79 -31.03
C GLY A 294 -13.13 -14.23 -29.63
N THR A 295 -13.62 -13.03 -29.29
CA THR A 295 -13.48 -12.50 -27.93
C THR A 295 -14.21 -13.36 -26.90
N LYS A 296 -15.42 -13.85 -27.21
CA LYS A 296 -16.14 -14.78 -26.33
C LYS A 296 -15.38 -16.10 -26.14
N VAL A 297 -14.85 -16.68 -27.23
CA VAL A 297 -14.05 -17.93 -27.16
C VAL A 297 -12.82 -17.74 -26.27
N LEU A 298 -12.13 -16.61 -26.40
CA LEU A 298 -10.96 -16.30 -25.57
C LEU A 298 -11.31 -16.10 -24.09
N TYR A 299 -12.43 -15.46 -23.77
CA TYR A 299 -12.89 -15.36 -22.38
C TYR A 299 -13.23 -16.73 -21.78
N GLU A 300 -13.89 -17.62 -22.53
CA GLU A 300 -14.16 -18.99 -22.05
C GLU A 300 -12.89 -19.76 -21.76
N ALA A 301 -11.96 -19.77 -22.70
CA ALA A 301 -10.68 -20.45 -22.51
C ALA A 301 -9.86 -19.86 -21.36
N ALA A 302 -9.89 -18.53 -21.18
CA ALA A 302 -9.23 -17.86 -20.07
C ALA A 302 -9.81 -18.31 -18.72
N VAL A 303 -11.15 -18.34 -18.60
CA VAL A 303 -11.81 -18.83 -17.38
C VAL A 303 -11.54 -20.31 -17.13
N ASP A 304 -11.62 -21.15 -18.16
CA ASP A 304 -11.34 -22.59 -18.03
C ASP A 304 -9.89 -22.87 -17.62
N ALA A 305 -8.95 -22.03 -18.04
CA ALA A 305 -7.54 -22.11 -17.67
C ALA A 305 -7.22 -21.47 -16.30
N GLY A 306 -8.17 -20.76 -15.68
CA GLY A 306 -7.96 -20.08 -14.40
C GLY A 306 -7.17 -18.78 -14.51
N VAL A 307 -7.22 -18.09 -15.65
CA VAL A 307 -6.65 -16.74 -15.82
C VAL A 307 -7.33 -15.79 -14.84
N GLU A 308 -6.53 -15.01 -14.10
CA GLU A 308 -7.04 -14.11 -13.06
C GLU A 308 -7.45 -12.74 -13.64
N LYS A 309 -6.74 -12.27 -14.68
CA LYS A 309 -6.90 -10.90 -15.20
C LYS A 309 -6.98 -10.85 -16.72
N PHE A 310 -7.90 -10.02 -17.23
CA PHE A 310 -8.16 -9.85 -18.66
C PHE A 310 -8.19 -8.37 -19.07
N VAL A 311 -7.18 -7.93 -19.81
CA VAL A 311 -7.10 -6.58 -20.39
C VAL A 311 -7.63 -6.62 -21.82
N PHE A 312 -8.81 -6.04 -22.03
CA PHE A 312 -9.46 -5.98 -23.34
C PHE A 312 -9.17 -4.65 -24.04
N ALA A 313 -8.61 -4.72 -25.25
CA ALA A 313 -8.49 -3.54 -26.10
C ALA A 313 -9.85 -3.14 -26.71
N SER A 314 -10.58 -2.33 -25.96
CA SER A 314 -11.73 -1.59 -26.47
C SER A 314 -11.28 -0.42 -27.37
N SER A 315 -12.19 0.50 -27.69
CA SER A 315 -11.90 1.63 -28.56
C SER A 315 -12.79 2.83 -28.25
N ASN A 316 -12.26 4.04 -28.49
CA ASN A 316 -13.06 5.26 -28.58
C ASN A 316 -14.29 5.13 -29.52
N HIS A 317 -14.24 4.22 -30.51
CA HIS A 317 -15.36 3.95 -31.41
C HIS A 317 -16.59 3.32 -30.73
N ALA A 318 -16.45 2.71 -29.54
CA ALA A 318 -17.58 2.21 -28.74
C ALA A 318 -18.53 3.34 -28.29
N VAL A 319 -18.01 4.57 -28.24
CA VAL A 319 -18.72 5.79 -27.79
C VAL A 319 -18.66 6.92 -28.82
N GLY A 320 -18.27 6.64 -30.05
CA GLY A 320 -17.92 7.66 -31.04
C GLY A 320 -19.05 8.65 -31.40
N HIS A 321 -20.33 8.31 -31.15
CA HIS A 321 -21.45 9.21 -31.42
C HIS A 321 -21.71 10.26 -30.33
N TYR A 322 -21.07 10.21 -29.16
CA TYR A 322 -21.13 11.33 -28.20
C TYR A 322 -20.50 12.61 -28.74
N GLU A 323 -19.59 12.48 -29.71
CA GLU A 323 -18.91 13.63 -30.29
C GLU A 323 -19.79 14.41 -31.30
N THR A 324 -20.73 13.75 -31.98
CA THR A 324 -21.36 14.26 -33.22
C THR A 324 -22.02 15.63 -33.07
N GLU A 325 -22.57 15.94 -31.89
CA GLU A 325 -23.34 17.16 -31.63
C GLU A 325 -22.49 18.32 -31.08
N ARG A 326 -21.22 18.07 -30.74
CA ARG A 326 -20.33 19.04 -30.04
C ARG A 326 -19.09 19.42 -30.84
N ARG A 327 -18.91 18.87 -32.04
CA ARG A 327 -17.76 19.19 -32.89
C ARG A 327 -17.94 20.57 -33.54
N PRO A 328 -16.86 21.38 -33.65
CA PRO A 328 -15.48 21.10 -33.22
C PRO A 328 -15.14 21.60 -31.81
N ASP A 329 -16.09 22.24 -31.11
CA ASP A 329 -15.86 22.92 -29.82
C ASP A 329 -15.28 21.97 -28.75
N LEU A 330 -15.69 20.69 -28.81
CA LEU A 330 -15.17 19.59 -28.00
C LEU A 330 -13.63 19.43 -27.98
N TYR A 331 -12.92 19.94 -28.99
CA TYR A 331 -11.46 19.78 -29.11
C TYR A 331 -10.68 21.02 -28.63
N ARG A 332 -11.38 22.01 -28.06
CA ARG A 332 -10.78 23.23 -27.54
C ARG A 332 -10.38 23.03 -26.08
N THR A 333 -9.26 23.63 -25.69
CA THR A 333 -8.68 23.46 -24.34
C THR A 333 -9.53 24.07 -23.24
N ASP A 334 -10.43 24.98 -23.60
CA ASP A 334 -11.38 25.66 -22.71
C ASP A 334 -12.76 24.97 -22.64
N ASP A 335 -12.97 23.87 -23.36
CA ASP A 335 -14.19 23.07 -23.21
C ASP A 335 -14.05 22.10 -22.02
N ASP A 336 -15.03 22.07 -21.13
CA ASP A 336 -15.04 21.26 -19.89
C ASP A 336 -15.73 19.89 -20.06
N PHE A 337 -16.28 19.57 -21.23
CA PHE A 337 -16.97 18.29 -21.44
C PHE A 337 -15.98 17.13 -21.42
N ARG A 338 -16.22 16.15 -20.53
CA ARG A 338 -15.43 14.93 -20.44
C ARG A 338 -16.34 13.70 -20.44
N LEU A 339 -15.96 12.68 -21.20
CA LEU A 339 -16.46 11.31 -21.04
C LEU A 339 -15.51 10.58 -20.09
N ASP A 340 -16.04 9.88 -19.10
CA ASP A 340 -15.25 9.33 -17.98
C ASP A 340 -15.29 7.79 -17.89
N GLY A 341 -16.02 7.14 -18.80
CA GLY A 341 -16.15 5.69 -18.85
C GLY A 341 -17.48 5.20 -18.27
N SER A 342 -18.23 6.06 -17.59
CA SER A 342 -19.57 5.74 -17.05
C SER A 342 -20.69 5.80 -18.08
N GLU A 343 -20.45 6.44 -19.23
CA GLU A 343 -21.44 6.57 -20.29
C GLU A 343 -21.81 5.23 -20.94
N LEU A 344 -23.09 5.11 -21.31
CA LEU A 344 -23.57 3.98 -22.09
C LEU A 344 -22.92 3.94 -23.48
N PRO A 345 -22.59 2.77 -24.03
CA PRO A 345 -22.06 2.64 -25.39
C PRO A 345 -22.95 3.34 -26.42
N ARG A 346 -22.32 4.14 -27.29
CA ARG A 346 -22.98 4.86 -28.40
C ARG A 346 -22.09 4.72 -29.64
N PRO A 347 -21.99 3.51 -30.22
CA PRO A 347 -21.02 3.22 -31.27
C PRO A 347 -21.35 3.92 -32.59
N GLY A 348 -20.32 4.30 -33.34
CA GLY A 348 -20.46 5.01 -34.62
C GLY A 348 -20.30 4.15 -35.87
N ASN A 349 -19.93 2.87 -35.74
CA ASN A 349 -19.71 1.92 -36.84
C ASN A 349 -19.75 0.46 -36.33
N HIS A 350 -19.70 -0.52 -37.24
CA HIS A 350 -19.72 -1.95 -36.88
C HIS A 350 -18.53 -2.35 -35.98
N TYR A 351 -17.34 -1.81 -36.25
CA TYR A 351 -16.18 -2.01 -35.38
C TYR A 351 -16.47 -1.55 -33.93
N GLY A 352 -17.02 -0.35 -33.77
CA GLY A 352 -17.42 0.19 -32.47
C GLY A 352 -18.50 -0.65 -31.78
N ILE A 353 -19.45 -1.22 -32.54
CA ILE A 353 -20.42 -2.18 -32.02
C ILE A 353 -19.68 -3.38 -31.42
N SER A 354 -18.71 -3.97 -32.12
CA SER A 354 -17.98 -5.12 -31.57
C SER A 354 -17.18 -4.82 -30.31
N LYS A 355 -16.56 -3.63 -30.21
CA LYS A 355 -15.82 -3.26 -29.01
C LYS A 355 -16.76 -3.01 -27.82
N ALA A 356 -17.90 -2.36 -28.04
CA ALA A 356 -18.95 -2.25 -27.03
C ALA A 356 -19.50 -3.63 -26.61
N THR A 357 -19.69 -4.56 -27.55
CA THR A 357 -20.08 -5.94 -27.24
C THR A 357 -19.00 -6.66 -26.45
N GLY A 358 -17.72 -6.46 -26.77
CA GLY A 358 -16.60 -7.00 -25.99
C GLY A 358 -16.59 -6.52 -24.54
N GLU A 359 -16.86 -5.23 -24.29
CA GLU A 359 -17.02 -4.68 -22.94
C GLU A 359 -18.14 -5.41 -22.17
N LEU A 360 -19.26 -5.70 -22.83
CA LEU A 360 -20.39 -6.43 -22.24
C LEU A 360 -20.09 -7.92 -22.01
N ILE A 361 -19.36 -8.57 -22.93
CA ILE A 361 -18.87 -9.93 -22.75
C ILE A 361 -17.97 -9.98 -21.53
N GLY A 362 -16.98 -9.10 -21.44
CA GLY A 362 -16.11 -9.00 -20.27
C GLY A 362 -16.88 -8.79 -18.97
N ARG A 363 -17.92 -7.95 -18.98
CA ARG A 363 -18.77 -7.75 -17.79
C ARG A 363 -19.48 -9.03 -17.36
N TYR A 364 -20.01 -9.78 -18.33
CA TYR A 364 -20.64 -11.08 -18.03
C TYR A 364 -19.64 -12.05 -17.40
N TYR A 365 -18.43 -12.19 -17.96
CA TYR A 365 -17.45 -13.13 -17.42
C TYR A 365 -16.93 -12.73 -16.05
N HIS A 366 -16.74 -11.43 -15.80
CA HIS A 366 -16.45 -10.93 -14.46
C HIS A 366 -17.56 -11.31 -13.46
N ASP A 367 -18.83 -11.03 -13.80
CA ASP A 367 -19.95 -11.24 -12.86
C ASP A 367 -20.24 -12.70 -12.56
N GLU A 368 -20.06 -13.57 -13.55
CA GLU A 368 -20.37 -15.00 -13.43
C GLU A 368 -19.17 -15.81 -12.89
N TYR A 369 -17.94 -15.44 -13.24
CA TYR A 369 -16.75 -16.24 -12.96
C TYR A 369 -15.69 -15.54 -12.12
N GLY A 370 -15.82 -14.23 -11.86
CA GLY A 370 -14.91 -13.47 -11.00
C GLY A 370 -13.54 -13.16 -11.60
N ILE A 371 -13.40 -13.20 -12.94
CA ILE A 371 -12.19 -12.74 -13.63
C ILE A 371 -12.12 -11.22 -13.61
N ASP A 372 -10.96 -10.64 -13.27
CA ASP A 372 -10.76 -9.21 -13.31
C ASP A 372 -10.72 -8.71 -14.76
N VAL A 373 -11.45 -7.64 -15.09
CA VAL A 373 -11.51 -7.12 -16.46
C VAL A 373 -11.24 -5.63 -16.54
N CYS A 374 -10.23 -5.23 -17.32
CA CYS A 374 -10.01 -3.83 -17.69
C CYS A 374 -10.25 -3.63 -19.18
N ASN A 375 -11.21 -2.77 -19.50
CA ASN A 375 -11.52 -2.38 -20.87
C ASN A 375 -10.86 -1.04 -21.18
N ILE A 376 -9.82 -1.06 -22.01
CA ILE A 376 -9.11 0.16 -22.40
C ILE A 376 -9.71 0.68 -23.70
N ARG A 377 -10.43 1.80 -23.64
CA ARG A 377 -10.92 2.52 -24.83
C ARG A 377 -9.78 3.31 -25.46
N ILE A 378 -9.02 2.62 -26.30
CA ILE A 378 -7.84 3.18 -26.97
C ILE A 378 -8.25 4.35 -27.88
N GLY A 379 -7.53 5.47 -27.76
CA GLY A 379 -7.64 6.64 -28.62
C GLY A 379 -6.97 6.45 -29.97
N ASN A 380 -6.12 7.40 -30.36
CA ASN A 380 -5.43 7.41 -31.64
C ASN A 380 -3.93 7.17 -31.44
N LEU A 381 -3.56 5.90 -31.57
CA LEU A 381 -2.19 5.46 -31.42
C LEU A 381 -1.34 5.83 -32.64
N THR A 382 -0.27 6.60 -32.41
CA THR A 382 0.71 6.93 -33.43
C THR A 382 2.11 6.88 -32.84
N ARG A 383 3.11 6.57 -33.68
CA ARG A 383 4.50 6.44 -33.27
C ARG A 383 5.18 7.81 -33.33
N ASN A 384 5.95 8.15 -32.30
CA ASN A 384 6.84 9.33 -32.16
C ASN A 384 6.19 10.71 -32.17
N HIS A 385 4.99 10.88 -32.74
CA HIS A 385 4.35 12.19 -32.81
C HIS A 385 2.81 12.06 -32.89
N PRO A 386 2.06 13.09 -32.48
CA PRO A 386 0.63 13.13 -32.67
C PRO A 386 0.26 13.26 -34.16
N PRO A 387 -0.98 12.92 -34.55
CA PRO A 387 -1.45 13.04 -35.92
C PRO A 387 -1.29 14.46 -36.49
N GLU A 388 -0.74 14.54 -37.70
CA GLU A 388 -0.60 15.77 -38.46
C GLU A 388 -1.97 16.30 -38.90
N GLU A 389 -2.17 17.61 -38.72
CA GLU A 389 -3.32 18.35 -39.22
C GLU A 389 -4.70 17.77 -38.86
N TYR A 390 -4.79 17.05 -37.75
CA TYR A 390 -5.99 16.31 -37.35
C TYR A 390 -6.36 16.58 -35.88
N GLU A 391 -7.13 17.66 -35.63
CA GLU A 391 -7.48 18.12 -34.27
C GLU A 391 -8.11 17.02 -33.40
N ARG A 392 -9.07 16.26 -33.96
CA ARG A 392 -9.67 15.10 -33.25
C ARG A 392 -8.60 14.08 -32.88
N GLY A 393 -7.66 13.84 -33.79
CA GLY A 393 -6.54 12.92 -33.59
C GLY A 393 -5.61 13.33 -32.47
N GLN A 394 -5.32 14.63 -32.35
CA GLN A 394 -4.47 15.17 -31.29
C GLN A 394 -5.18 15.15 -29.93
N ALA A 395 -6.48 15.47 -29.88
CA ALA A 395 -7.28 15.41 -28.66
C ALA A 395 -7.35 14.02 -28.02
N MET A 396 -7.28 12.96 -28.83
CA MET A 396 -7.30 11.56 -28.36
C MET A 396 -5.97 10.85 -28.61
N TRP A 397 -4.86 11.59 -28.78
CA TRP A 397 -3.57 10.99 -29.10
C TRP A 397 -3.12 10.05 -27.98
N LEU A 398 -2.59 8.89 -28.37
CA LEU A 398 -1.89 7.98 -27.49
C LEU A 398 -0.51 7.73 -28.09
N SER A 399 0.54 8.05 -27.35
CA SER A 399 1.90 7.71 -27.76
C SER A 399 2.17 6.21 -27.58
N TYR A 400 3.24 5.69 -28.19
CA TYR A 400 3.64 4.30 -27.98
C TYR A 400 4.09 4.04 -26.53
N ARG A 401 4.81 4.99 -25.93
CA ARG A 401 5.25 4.92 -24.54
C ARG A 401 4.07 4.86 -23.58
N ASP A 402 3.12 5.78 -23.72
CA ASP A 402 1.93 5.84 -22.89
C ASP A 402 0.97 4.66 -23.14
N CYS A 403 0.99 4.10 -24.35
CA CYS A 403 0.27 2.87 -24.67
C CYS A 403 0.86 1.67 -23.92
N ALA A 404 2.17 1.51 -23.89
CA ALA A 404 2.82 0.49 -23.06
C ALA A 404 2.49 0.72 -21.58
N HIS A 405 2.66 1.95 -21.09
CA HIS A 405 2.42 2.30 -19.69
C HIS A 405 0.99 1.98 -19.22
N ILE A 406 -0.07 2.32 -19.98
CA ILE A 406 -1.43 2.00 -19.52
C ILE A 406 -1.70 0.48 -19.45
N HIS A 407 -1.07 -0.32 -20.32
CA HIS A 407 -1.21 -1.77 -20.27
C HIS A 407 -0.40 -2.36 -19.10
N ASP A 408 0.77 -1.79 -18.81
CA ASP A 408 1.57 -2.11 -17.62
C ASP A 408 0.75 -1.87 -16.33
N CYS A 409 0.18 -0.66 -16.20
CA CYS A 409 -0.71 -0.31 -15.10
C CYS A 409 -1.93 -1.25 -15.01
N ALA A 410 -2.55 -1.57 -16.15
CA ALA A 410 -3.69 -2.49 -16.17
C ALA A 410 -3.29 -3.92 -15.74
N LEU A 411 -2.10 -4.39 -16.06
CA LEU A 411 -1.64 -5.70 -15.62
C LEU A 411 -1.33 -5.74 -14.12
N GLN A 412 -0.84 -4.64 -13.55
CA GLN A 412 -0.35 -4.60 -12.17
C GLN A 412 -1.38 -4.14 -11.14
N ALA A 413 -2.37 -3.35 -11.54
CA ALA A 413 -3.34 -2.77 -10.62
C ALA A 413 -4.36 -3.78 -10.10
N ASP A 414 -4.81 -3.55 -8.87
CA ASP A 414 -5.89 -4.30 -8.20
C ASP A 414 -7.23 -3.64 -8.50
N TYR A 415 -8.06 -4.31 -9.30
CA TYR A 415 -9.39 -3.86 -9.70
C TYR A 415 -10.25 -5.07 -10.07
N ASP A 416 -11.57 -4.94 -9.87
CA ASP A 416 -12.55 -5.96 -10.26
C ASP A 416 -12.94 -5.80 -11.75
N PHE A 417 -13.60 -4.70 -12.10
CA PHE A 417 -14.06 -4.41 -13.45
C PHE A 417 -13.97 -2.92 -13.77
N GLU A 418 -13.24 -2.57 -14.82
CA GLU A 418 -13.00 -1.18 -15.20
C GLU A 418 -13.21 -0.91 -16.69
N ILE A 419 -13.62 0.32 -16.98
CA ILE A 419 -13.62 0.91 -18.33
C ILE A 419 -12.87 2.22 -18.24
N VAL A 420 -11.73 2.31 -18.93
CA VAL A 420 -10.84 3.47 -18.88
C VAL A 420 -10.52 3.97 -20.29
N TYR A 421 -10.07 5.22 -20.39
CA TYR A 421 -9.60 5.81 -21.64
C TYR A 421 -8.09 5.70 -21.77
N GLY A 422 -7.62 5.08 -22.85
CA GLY A 422 -6.20 5.01 -23.20
C GLY A 422 -5.81 6.14 -24.14
N ILE A 423 -5.46 7.29 -23.57
CA ILE A 423 -4.89 8.45 -24.25
C ILE A 423 -3.76 9.06 -23.40
N SER A 424 -2.82 9.74 -24.04
CA SER A 424 -1.81 10.58 -23.39
C SER A 424 -2.45 11.81 -22.70
N ASP A 425 -1.70 12.59 -21.92
CA ASP A 425 -2.23 13.75 -21.15
C ASP A 425 -2.48 14.99 -22.02
N ASN A 426 -3.25 14.82 -23.10
CA ASN A 426 -3.47 15.86 -24.09
C ASN A 426 -4.26 17.04 -23.48
N ASP A 427 -3.80 18.27 -23.70
CA ASP A 427 -4.52 19.48 -23.25
C ASP A 427 -5.92 19.58 -23.87
N ARG A 428 -6.07 19.06 -25.10
CA ARG A 428 -7.31 19.08 -25.89
C ARG A 428 -8.23 17.90 -25.60
N LYS A 429 -7.92 17.06 -24.59
CA LYS A 429 -8.68 15.84 -24.31
C LYS A 429 -10.12 16.13 -23.92
N TYR A 430 -11.03 15.32 -24.45
CA TYR A 430 -12.43 15.24 -24.04
C TYR A 430 -12.77 13.86 -23.46
N TYR A 431 -11.80 12.96 -23.42
CA TYR A 431 -11.82 11.74 -22.63
C TYR A 431 -11.09 12.01 -21.33
N SER A 432 -11.73 11.74 -20.20
CA SER A 432 -11.11 11.84 -18.89
C SER A 432 -10.18 10.65 -18.67
N ILE A 433 -8.94 10.95 -18.26
CA ILE A 433 -7.97 9.93 -17.81
C ILE A 433 -7.96 9.78 -16.28
N GLU A 434 -8.79 10.55 -15.56
CA GLU A 434 -8.80 10.55 -14.09
C GLU A 434 -9.17 9.18 -13.53
N ARG A 435 -10.11 8.46 -14.16
CA ARG A 435 -10.43 7.09 -13.74
C ARG A 435 -9.22 6.17 -13.86
N ALA A 436 -8.46 6.26 -14.96
CA ALA A 436 -7.24 5.46 -15.15
C ALA A 436 -6.16 5.82 -14.13
N ARG A 437 -6.00 7.11 -13.80
CA ARG A 437 -5.10 7.57 -12.71
C ARG A 437 -5.50 6.97 -11.37
N GLU A 438 -6.78 7.06 -11.02
CA GLU A 438 -7.31 6.64 -9.73
C GLU A 438 -7.24 5.13 -9.51
N VAL A 439 -7.62 4.33 -10.51
CA VAL A 439 -7.75 2.87 -10.35
C VAL A 439 -6.55 2.08 -10.84
N LEU A 440 -5.82 2.58 -11.84
CA LEU A 440 -4.66 1.87 -12.41
C LEU A 440 -3.32 2.49 -11.99
N GLY A 441 -3.31 3.72 -11.45
CA GLY A 441 -2.07 4.47 -11.24
C GLY A 441 -1.46 5.01 -12.54
N TYR A 442 -2.25 5.13 -13.60
CA TYR A 442 -1.76 5.55 -14.92
C TYR A 442 -1.33 7.03 -14.94
N ASP A 443 -0.04 7.28 -15.15
CA ASP A 443 0.54 8.63 -15.27
C ASP A 443 1.19 8.85 -16.67
N PRO A 444 0.40 9.24 -17.69
CA PRO A 444 0.93 9.45 -19.04
C PRO A 444 1.95 10.59 -19.07
N GLN A 445 2.99 10.43 -19.87
CA GLN A 445 4.13 11.35 -19.93
C GLN A 445 4.11 12.24 -21.18
N ASP A 446 3.30 11.90 -22.19
CA ASP A 446 3.24 12.67 -23.44
C ASP A 446 2.03 13.61 -23.49
N ASN A 447 2.17 14.72 -24.22
CA ASN A 447 1.08 15.64 -24.52
C ASN A 447 1.16 16.11 -25.98
N SER A 448 0.05 16.02 -26.72
CA SER A 448 0.01 16.50 -28.11
C SER A 448 0.29 18.01 -28.23
N ALA A 449 0.12 18.78 -27.16
CA ALA A 449 0.45 20.21 -27.12
C ALA A 449 1.96 20.49 -27.19
N ASP A 450 2.82 19.50 -26.92
CA ASP A 450 4.28 19.62 -27.06
C ASP A 450 4.74 19.57 -28.52
N TYR A 451 3.81 19.35 -29.44
CA TYR A 451 4.03 19.31 -30.87
C TYR A 451 3.25 20.43 -31.56
N THR A 452 3.85 20.98 -32.61
CA THR A 452 3.13 21.81 -33.58
C THR A 452 2.01 21.01 -34.25
N PHE A 453 1.02 21.71 -34.82
CA PHE A 453 -0.08 21.04 -35.54
C PHE A 453 0.39 20.17 -36.72
N GLY A 454 1.58 20.47 -37.27
CA GLY A 454 2.28 19.65 -38.28
C GLY A 454 3.23 18.61 -37.69
N ALA A 455 2.98 18.18 -36.45
CA ALA A 455 3.68 17.09 -35.75
C ALA A 455 5.20 17.24 -35.56
N LYS A 456 5.70 18.48 -35.51
CA LYS A 456 7.08 18.76 -35.11
C LYS A 456 7.14 19.14 -33.64
N PRO A 457 8.09 18.62 -32.84
CA PRO A 457 8.30 19.07 -31.47
C PRO A 457 8.48 20.59 -31.38
N ILE A 458 7.95 21.19 -30.32
CA ILE A 458 8.13 22.62 -30.02
C ILE A 458 9.46 22.78 -29.26
N GLU A 459 10.29 23.77 -29.62
CA GLU A 459 11.57 23.97 -28.93
C GLU A 459 11.36 24.23 -27.42
N GLY A 460 12.03 23.42 -26.58
CA GLY A 460 12.00 23.57 -25.13
C GLY A 460 10.98 22.70 -24.40
N THR A 461 10.22 21.85 -25.11
CA THR A 461 9.43 20.78 -24.49
C THR A 461 10.27 19.49 -24.41
N GLU A 462 10.13 18.73 -23.32
CA GLU A 462 10.77 17.42 -23.19
C GLU A 462 9.98 16.41 -24.04
N THR A 463 10.42 16.18 -25.28
CA THR A 463 9.88 15.11 -26.13
C THR A 463 10.97 14.05 -26.30
N ASP A 464 10.81 12.87 -25.71
CA ASP A 464 11.68 11.73 -26.03
C ASP A 464 11.32 11.20 -27.42
N GLY A 465 12.32 11.06 -28.28
CA GLY A 465 12.17 10.70 -29.71
C GLY A 465 12.23 9.21 -30.01
#